data_AF-A0A5Q0EK85-F1
#
_entry.id   AF-A0A5Q0EK85-F1
#
_cell.length_a   1.000
_cell.length_b   1.000
_cell.length_c   1.000
_cell.angle_alpha   90.00
_cell.angle_beta   90.00
_cell.angle_gamma   90.00
#
_symmetry.space_group_name_H-M   'P 1'
#
loop_
_entity.id
_entity.type
_entity.pdbx_description
1 polymer ?
#
loop_
_entity_poly.entity_id
_entity_poly.type
_entity_poly.pdbx_seq_one_letter_code
_entity_poly.pdbx_strand_id
1 'polypeptide(L)'
;MNIRRRLTLITLTILLLLSLMQYGSALYVRHNMQARIDHSLLLGGRLIWSQLLADQGERLALVRQELDNEFDLRTALKQGNREEIRQYAERYVQLTGGTGKYHSLLLLSPEGELLYNSAEADAITQLAALQRRVLETQQPLTDLLLSQSGRLLNGLIFPIHSRKRLIALGLVTASLEPLLERIAQRMDGGAGLLAQTGGLLAQRELQVDDPAGLGLGLSAQAEVVSREADGRYLLISRLPLFDAQQGLLGHLLISRDDTENLLRIQTIQWLSVLLSLLAIGVALVIASILNKHLIQKPALAIRDHMALLSRGDLSTPFRLDSTGEFGEIAQSINQVSDQLGDLVRQLQSAAADLLQASTSVEGHSQRNLQLLNLQREETGKVSLAMTEMSSTIQHIAANATQTASQAEEADGLAHSGDAKVRGVVDAMQHLMSEVELTAQAIGRVKLDSEAIIKVMDVIRNIAEQTNLLALNAAIEAARAGEQGRGFAVVADEVRSLASKTQQSTAEIGDMIGRLQTGASGSVSAMQREREHTGQTLASAEEAGKSLLLITQSVSLIKDANIQIASASEQQSAVANEVNANVATIRDLADRIVRHGQEVDQSSHHLRELATQMNQLAGHFRV
;
A
#
# COMPACT_ATOMS: atom_id res chain seq x y z
N MET A 1 1.20 -24.17 13.77
CA MET A 1 0.65 -25.53 13.63
C MET A 1 -0.71 -25.42 12.95
N ASN A 2 -0.86 -25.91 11.71
CA ASN A 2 -2.08 -25.70 10.91
C ASN A 2 -3.33 -26.13 11.68
N ILE A 3 -4.43 -25.38 11.55
CA ILE A 3 -5.76 -25.70 12.12
C ILE A 3 -6.13 -27.16 11.84
N ARG A 4 -5.78 -27.65 10.65
CA ARG A 4 -5.89 -29.07 10.25
C ARG A 4 -5.22 -30.04 11.24
N ARG A 5 -3.99 -29.76 11.70
CA ARG A 5 -3.28 -30.58 12.70
C ARG A 5 -3.92 -30.51 14.07
N ARG A 6 -4.42 -29.33 14.49
CA ARG A 6 -5.11 -29.17 15.78
C ARG A 6 -6.43 -29.94 15.80
N LEU A 7 -7.23 -29.84 14.75
CA LEU A 7 -8.52 -30.53 14.67
C LEU A 7 -8.34 -32.05 14.60
N THR A 8 -7.35 -32.54 13.83
CA THR A 8 -7.02 -33.98 13.78
C THR A 8 -6.43 -34.49 15.10
N LEU A 9 -5.61 -33.70 15.79
CA LEU A 9 -5.06 -34.09 17.10
C LEU A 9 -6.15 -34.17 18.17
N ILE A 10 -7.08 -33.22 18.20
CA ILE A 10 -8.22 -33.20 19.13
C ILE A 10 -9.14 -34.40 18.87
N THR A 11 -9.47 -34.68 17.60
CA THR A 11 -10.29 -35.86 17.26
C THR A 11 -9.58 -37.17 17.58
N LEU A 12 -8.27 -37.29 17.31
CA LEU A 12 -7.52 -38.50 17.69
C LEU A 12 -7.46 -38.69 19.20
N THR A 13 -7.26 -37.62 19.97
CA THR A 13 -7.19 -37.70 21.45
C THR A 13 -8.54 -38.06 22.06
N ILE A 14 -9.64 -37.51 21.55
CA ILE A 14 -11.00 -37.88 22.00
C ILE A 14 -11.28 -39.37 21.70
N LEU A 15 -10.93 -39.85 20.51
CA LEU A 15 -11.12 -41.25 20.13
C LEU A 15 -10.26 -42.20 20.98
N LEU A 16 -9.01 -41.83 21.27
CA LEU A 16 -8.12 -42.62 22.12
C LEU A 16 -8.64 -42.71 23.57
N LEU A 17 -9.12 -41.59 24.13
CA LEU A 17 -9.70 -41.55 25.48
C LEU A 17 -10.97 -42.40 25.58
N LEU A 18 -11.86 -42.33 24.58
CA LEU A 18 -13.07 -43.16 24.53
C LEU A 18 -12.73 -44.66 24.45
N SER A 19 -11.74 -45.05 23.65
CA SER A 19 -11.30 -46.43 23.54
C SER A 19 -10.70 -46.96 24.85
N LEU A 20 -9.90 -46.15 25.54
CA LEU A 20 -9.32 -46.49 26.86
C LEU A 20 -10.40 -46.64 27.93
N MET A 21 -11.40 -45.75 27.93
CA MET A 21 -12.51 -45.79 28.87
C MET A 21 -13.39 -47.04 28.66
N GLN A 22 -13.65 -47.42 27.40
CA GLN A 22 -14.40 -48.64 27.10
C GLN A 22 -13.63 -49.91 27.48
N TYR A 23 -12.33 -49.97 27.22
CA TYR A 23 -11.50 -51.09 27.63
C TYR A 23 -11.45 -51.24 29.16
N GLY A 24 -11.32 -50.11 29.88
CA GLY A 24 -11.40 -50.09 31.35
C GLY A 24 -12.75 -50.58 31.88
N SER A 25 -13.86 -50.18 31.25
CA SER A 25 -15.21 -50.64 31.61
C SER A 25 -15.37 -52.16 31.41
N ALA A 26 -14.88 -52.71 30.29
CA ALA A 26 -14.94 -54.13 30.02
C ALA A 26 -14.15 -54.97 31.04
N LEU A 27 -12.96 -54.51 31.44
CA LEU A 27 -12.16 -55.15 32.50
C LEU A 27 -12.87 -55.08 33.85
N TYR A 28 -13.46 -53.94 34.19
CA TYR A 28 -14.20 -53.73 35.44
C TYR A 28 -15.42 -54.66 35.54
N VAL A 29 -16.20 -54.80 34.47
CA VAL A 29 -17.37 -55.69 34.42
C VAL A 29 -16.95 -57.15 34.58
N ARG A 30 -15.88 -57.58 33.90
CA ARG A 30 -15.40 -58.96 33.97
C ARG A 30 -14.98 -59.36 35.38
N HIS A 31 -14.20 -58.51 36.06
CA HIS A 31 -13.72 -58.79 37.42
C HIS A 31 -14.87 -58.88 38.42
N ASN A 32 -15.84 -57.95 38.35
CA ASN A 32 -16.96 -57.93 39.28
C ASN A 32 -18.00 -59.03 39.03
N MET A 33 -18.21 -59.46 37.78
CA MET A 33 -19.12 -60.56 37.49
C MET A 33 -18.61 -61.89 38.03
N GLN A 34 -17.31 -62.17 37.87
CA GLN A 34 -16.72 -63.44 38.31
C GLN A 34 -16.84 -63.62 39.84
N ALA A 35 -16.52 -62.58 40.61
CA ALA A 35 -16.70 -62.59 42.07
C ALA A 35 -18.17 -62.77 42.51
N ARG A 36 -19.13 -62.23 41.76
CA ARG A 36 -20.57 -62.40 42.05
C ARG A 36 -21.06 -63.82 41.73
N ILE A 37 -20.56 -64.43 40.65
CA ILE A 37 -20.92 -65.78 40.24
C ILE A 37 -20.45 -66.78 41.31
N ASP A 38 -19.17 -66.70 41.72
CA ASP A 38 -18.61 -67.57 42.76
C ASP A 38 -19.39 -67.47 44.07
N HIS A 39 -19.68 -66.24 44.51
CA HIS A 39 -20.47 -65.99 45.72
C HIS A 39 -21.90 -66.53 45.61
N SER A 40 -22.55 -66.37 44.45
CA SER A 40 -23.90 -66.89 44.21
C SER A 40 -23.97 -68.41 44.21
N LEU A 41 -22.95 -69.08 43.68
CA LEU A 41 -22.87 -70.53 43.61
C LEU A 41 -22.73 -71.14 45.01
N LEU A 42 -21.87 -70.58 45.84
CA LEU A 42 -21.69 -71.01 47.23
C LEU A 42 -22.96 -70.83 48.06
N LEU A 43 -23.63 -69.69 47.92
CA LEU A 43 -24.90 -69.43 48.60
C LEU A 43 -26.01 -70.38 48.12
N GLY A 44 -26.15 -70.55 46.80
CA GLY A 44 -27.15 -71.45 46.22
C GLY A 44 -26.94 -72.90 46.66
N GLY A 45 -25.70 -73.37 46.60
CA GLY A 45 -25.33 -74.71 47.06
C GLY A 45 -25.63 -74.93 48.54
N ARG A 46 -25.28 -73.98 49.42
CA ARG A 46 -25.63 -74.05 50.86
C ARG A 46 -27.13 -74.07 51.09
N LEU A 47 -27.88 -73.22 50.37
CA LEU A 47 -29.32 -73.11 50.52
C LEU A 47 -30.00 -74.43 50.14
N ILE A 48 -29.66 -74.98 48.97
CA ILE A 48 -30.22 -76.26 48.49
C ILE A 48 -29.85 -77.39 49.43
N TRP A 49 -28.59 -77.46 49.87
CA TRP A 49 -28.15 -78.46 50.85
C TRP A 49 -28.97 -78.38 52.15
N SER A 50 -29.07 -77.20 52.74
CA SER A 50 -29.80 -76.99 54.00
C SER A 50 -31.29 -77.34 53.86
N GLN A 51 -31.92 -76.98 52.74
CA GLN A 51 -33.33 -77.27 52.49
C GLN A 51 -33.59 -78.76 52.30
N LEU A 52 -32.74 -79.45 51.52
CA LEU A 52 -32.88 -80.90 51.29
C LEU A 52 -32.59 -81.70 52.56
N LEU A 53 -31.63 -81.25 53.37
CA LEU A 53 -31.34 -81.88 54.65
C LEU A 53 -32.49 -81.69 55.65
N ALA A 54 -33.13 -80.51 55.65
CA ALA A 54 -34.32 -80.25 56.44
C ALA A 54 -35.53 -81.12 55.99
N ASP A 55 -35.78 -81.25 54.68
CA ASP A 55 -36.83 -82.13 54.13
C ASP A 55 -36.61 -83.59 54.54
N GLN A 56 -35.36 -84.08 54.51
CA GLN A 56 -35.04 -85.41 55.02
C GLN A 56 -35.22 -85.53 56.53
N GLY A 57 -34.85 -84.49 57.29
CA GLY A 57 -35.10 -84.43 58.73
C GLY A 57 -36.58 -84.52 59.09
N GLU A 58 -37.45 -83.82 58.35
CA GLU A 58 -38.91 -83.91 58.54
C GLU A 58 -39.45 -85.31 58.20
N ARG A 59 -38.93 -85.97 57.15
CA ARG A 59 -39.30 -87.36 56.84
C ARG A 59 -38.91 -88.31 57.96
N LEU A 60 -37.72 -88.17 58.52
CA LEU A 60 -37.28 -88.95 59.69
C LEU A 60 -38.18 -88.66 60.91
N ALA A 61 -38.64 -87.42 61.09
CA ALA A 61 -39.56 -87.08 62.16
C ALA A 61 -40.95 -87.74 62.00
N LEU A 62 -41.42 -87.95 60.77
CA LEU A 62 -42.62 -88.74 60.51
C LEU A 62 -42.43 -90.20 60.90
N VAL A 63 -41.26 -90.79 60.59
CA VAL A 63 -40.91 -92.16 61.03
C VAL A 63 -40.92 -92.26 62.56
N ARG A 64 -40.35 -91.26 63.24
CA ARG A 64 -40.46 -91.16 64.70
C ARG A 64 -41.91 -91.15 65.18
N GLN A 65 -42.78 -90.33 64.57
CA GLN A 65 -44.18 -90.22 64.99
C GLN A 65 -44.93 -91.55 64.79
N GLU A 66 -44.65 -92.26 63.70
CA GLU A 66 -45.17 -93.62 63.46
C GLU A 66 -44.69 -94.60 64.54
N LEU A 67 -43.40 -94.56 64.90
CA LEU A 67 -42.82 -95.39 65.96
C LEU A 67 -43.39 -95.07 67.36
N ASP A 68 -43.61 -93.79 67.68
CA ASP A 68 -44.21 -93.37 68.96
C ASP A 68 -45.68 -93.85 69.11
N ASN A 69 -46.37 -94.09 67.98
CA ASN A 69 -47.74 -94.59 67.95
C ASN A 69 -47.84 -96.13 67.97
N GLU A 70 -46.71 -96.83 67.85
CA GLU A 70 -46.65 -98.29 67.90
C GLU A 70 -46.82 -98.77 69.36
N PHE A 71 -48.03 -99.24 69.68
CA PHE A 71 -48.40 -99.60 71.05
C PHE A 71 -47.71 -100.87 71.55
N ASP A 72 -47.52 -101.87 70.68
CA ASP A 72 -47.01 -103.18 71.03
C ASP A 72 -45.50 -103.10 71.33
N LEU A 73 -44.74 -102.43 70.47
CA LEU A 73 -43.33 -102.10 70.62
C LEU A 73 -43.09 -101.28 71.89
N ARG A 74 -43.90 -100.25 72.16
CA ARG A 74 -43.75 -99.48 73.41
C ARG A 74 -44.04 -100.31 74.66
N THR A 75 -45.00 -101.22 74.58
CA THR A 75 -45.31 -102.14 75.68
C THR A 75 -44.16 -103.11 75.92
N ALA A 76 -43.59 -103.68 74.85
CA ALA A 76 -42.41 -104.53 74.92
C ALA A 76 -41.18 -103.80 75.48
N LEU A 77 -40.92 -102.57 75.00
CA LEU A 77 -39.84 -101.70 75.51
C LEU A 77 -40.01 -101.40 77.00
N LYS A 78 -41.24 -101.20 77.48
CA LYS A 78 -41.53 -100.96 78.90
C LYS A 78 -41.30 -102.22 79.76
N GLN A 79 -41.64 -103.40 79.25
CA GLN A 79 -41.45 -104.67 79.96
C GLN A 79 -39.99 -105.16 79.93
N GLY A 80 -39.17 -104.62 79.01
CA GLY A 80 -37.78 -105.05 78.82
C GLY A 80 -37.65 -106.43 78.17
N ASN A 81 -38.71 -106.94 77.53
CA ASN A 81 -38.69 -108.23 76.86
C ASN A 81 -37.98 -108.11 75.51
N ARG A 82 -36.69 -108.49 75.46
CA ARG A 82 -35.84 -108.36 74.27
C ARG A 82 -36.38 -109.12 73.06
N GLU A 83 -37.00 -110.28 73.26
CA GLU A 83 -37.55 -111.10 72.17
C GLU A 83 -38.75 -110.39 71.51
N GLU A 84 -39.65 -109.84 72.33
CA GLU A 84 -40.80 -109.07 71.84
C GLU A 84 -40.39 -107.73 71.20
N ILE A 85 -39.43 -106.99 71.79
CA ILE A 85 -38.90 -105.75 71.20
C ILE A 85 -38.36 -106.04 69.80
N ARG A 86 -37.57 -107.11 69.66
CA ARG A 86 -37.03 -107.53 68.37
C ARG A 86 -38.13 -107.89 67.38
N GLN A 87 -39.11 -108.70 67.80
CA GLN A 87 -40.21 -109.13 66.93
C GLN A 87 -41.04 -107.94 66.41
N TYR A 88 -41.43 -107.01 67.28
CA TYR A 88 -42.21 -105.84 66.89
C TYR A 88 -41.38 -104.84 66.07
N ALA A 89 -40.12 -104.60 66.45
CA ALA A 89 -39.24 -103.71 65.70
C ALA A 89 -38.87 -104.27 64.31
N GLU A 90 -38.59 -105.57 64.17
CA GLU A 90 -38.39 -106.21 62.86
C GLU A 90 -39.65 -106.12 62.00
N ARG A 91 -40.83 -106.33 62.58
CA ARG A 91 -42.11 -106.16 61.87
C ARG A 91 -42.30 -104.73 61.36
N TYR A 92 -41.99 -103.72 62.19
CA TYR A 92 -42.04 -102.32 61.76
C TYR A 92 -41.06 -102.05 60.61
N VAL A 93 -39.81 -102.52 60.74
CA VAL A 93 -38.78 -102.37 59.69
C VAL A 93 -39.17 -103.09 58.39
N GLN A 94 -39.77 -104.27 58.44
CA GLN A 94 -40.24 -104.95 57.23
C GLN A 94 -41.41 -104.23 56.55
N LEU A 95 -42.34 -103.65 57.32
CA LEU A 95 -43.48 -102.90 56.79
C LEU A 95 -43.09 -101.53 56.23
N THR A 96 -42.09 -100.87 56.82
CA THR A 96 -41.74 -99.48 56.51
C THR A 96 -40.39 -99.29 55.82
N GLY A 97 -39.43 -100.19 56.02
CA GLY A 97 -38.09 -100.13 55.43
C GLY A 97 -38.09 -100.20 53.90
N GLY A 98 -39.02 -100.97 53.31
CA GLY A 98 -39.19 -101.04 51.85
C GLY A 98 -39.73 -99.76 51.19
N THR A 99 -40.19 -98.77 51.97
CA THR A 99 -40.74 -97.51 51.45
C THR A 99 -39.68 -96.43 51.22
N GLY A 100 -38.41 -96.68 51.57
CA GLY A 100 -37.31 -95.73 51.43
C GLY A 100 -37.43 -94.50 52.34
N LYS A 101 -38.29 -94.53 53.36
CA LYS A 101 -38.49 -93.44 54.33
C LYS A 101 -37.29 -93.23 55.26
N TYR A 102 -36.52 -94.29 55.51
CA TYR A 102 -35.29 -94.28 56.29
C TYR A 102 -34.41 -95.47 55.85
N HIS A 103 -33.12 -95.41 56.19
CA HIS A 103 -32.11 -96.43 55.92
C HIS A 103 -32.02 -97.46 57.05
N SER A 104 -31.98 -97.02 58.31
CA SER A 104 -31.84 -97.96 59.43
C SER A 104 -32.48 -97.45 60.71
N LEU A 105 -32.86 -98.39 61.60
CA LEU A 105 -33.46 -98.12 62.91
C LEU A 105 -32.67 -98.84 64.01
N LEU A 106 -32.22 -98.07 65.00
CA LEU A 106 -31.66 -98.57 66.24
C LEU A 106 -32.58 -98.20 67.41
N LEU A 107 -32.77 -99.12 68.35
CA LEU A 107 -33.41 -98.86 69.64
C LEU A 107 -32.39 -99.10 70.74
N LEU A 108 -32.26 -98.14 71.64
CA LEU A 108 -31.30 -98.14 72.75
C LEU A 108 -32.07 -98.02 74.07
N SER A 109 -31.55 -98.61 75.13
CA SER A 109 -32.02 -98.37 76.48
C SER A 109 -31.61 -96.96 76.93
N PRO A 110 -32.27 -96.38 77.95
CA PRO A 110 -31.83 -95.12 78.55
C PRO A 110 -30.36 -95.16 79.03
N GLU A 111 -29.87 -96.32 79.45
CA GLU A 111 -28.50 -96.59 79.89
C GLU A 111 -27.51 -96.80 78.72
N GLY A 112 -28.00 -96.86 77.48
CA GLY A 112 -27.19 -97.00 76.26
C GLY A 112 -26.98 -98.44 75.79
N GLU A 113 -27.70 -99.41 76.33
CA GLU A 113 -27.65 -100.77 75.81
C GLU A 113 -28.43 -100.87 74.50
N LEU A 114 -27.89 -101.58 73.51
CA LEU A 114 -28.56 -101.85 72.25
C LEU A 114 -29.71 -102.84 72.46
N LEU A 115 -30.94 -102.37 72.30
CA LEU A 115 -32.15 -103.19 72.41
C LEU A 115 -32.52 -103.81 71.07
N TYR A 116 -32.34 -103.05 69.98
CA TYR A 116 -32.61 -103.52 68.63
C TYR A 116 -31.69 -102.82 67.64
N ASN A 117 -31.27 -103.56 66.62
CA ASN A 117 -30.54 -103.05 65.49
C ASN A 117 -31.08 -103.66 64.20
N SER A 118 -31.59 -102.84 63.29
CA SER A 118 -31.97 -103.31 61.95
C SER A 118 -30.75 -103.85 61.20
N ALA A 119 -30.92 -104.87 60.36
CA ALA A 119 -29.82 -105.52 59.62
C ALA A 119 -28.96 -104.56 58.76
N GLU A 120 -29.51 -103.40 58.40
CA GLU A 120 -28.82 -102.36 57.62
C GLU A 120 -28.15 -101.25 58.46
N ALA A 121 -28.27 -101.28 59.80
CA ALA A 121 -27.62 -100.28 60.65
C ALA A 121 -26.19 -100.67 60.97
N ASP A 122 -25.29 -99.92 60.37
CA ASP A 122 -23.86 -99.94 60.62
C ASP A 122 -23.51 -99.16 61.91
N ALA A 123 -22.34 -99.43 62.50
CA ALA A 123 -21.94 -98.77 63.74
C ALA A 123 -21.73 -97.26 63.52
N ILE A 124 -22.39 -96.42 64.31
CA ILE A 124 -22.34 -94.96 64.17
C ILE A 124 -21.28 -94.39 65.11
N THR A 125 -20.30 -93.68 64.55
CA THR A 125 -19.16 -93.15 65.31
C THR A 125 -19.60 -92.15 66.39
N GLN A 126 -20.58 -91.30 66.09
CA GLN A 126 -21.07 -90.24 66.98
C GLN A 126 -22.16 -90.70 67.97
N LEU A 127 -22.50 -92.00 68.01
CA LEU A 127 -23.72 -92.48 68.69
C LEU A 127 -23.77 -92.12 70.18
N ALA A 128 -22.67 -92.34 70.92
CA ALA A 128 -22.60 -92.04 72.35
C ALA A 128 -22.77 -90.54 72.65
N ALA A 129 -22.26 -89.68 71.75
CA ALA A 129 -22.33 -88.24 71.88
C ALA A 129 -23.76 -87.73 71.64
N LEU A 130 -24.43 -88.26 70.61
CA LEU A 130 -25.85 -88.01 70.35
C LEU A 130 -26.74 -88.47 71.51
N GLN A 131 -26.50 -89.67 72.01
CA GLN A 131 -27.28 -90.27 73.08
C GLN A 131 -27.26 -89.39 74.33
N ARG A 132 -26.05 -88.98 74.76
CA ARG A 132 -25.89 -88.09 75.92
C ARG A 132 -26.70 -86.81 75.76
N ARG A 133 -26.65 -86.21 74.58
CA ARG A 133 -27.34 -84.94 74.29
C ARG A 133 -28.86 -85.08 74.29
N VAL A 134 -29.39 -86.17 73.75
CA VAL A 134 -30.84 -86.46 73.81
C VAL A 134 -31.30 -86.80 75.22
N LEU A 135 -30.48 -87.51 76.02
CA LEU A 135 -30.80 -87.80 77.42
C LEU A 135 -30.86 -86.51 78.27
N GLU A 136 -29.93 -85.57 78.05
CA GLU A 136 -29.88 -84.28 78.73
C GLU A 136 -31.06 -83.37 78.33
N THR A 137 -31.32 -83.25 77.03
CA THR A 137 -32.33 -82.32 76.51
C THR A 137 -33.75 -82.90 76.53
N GLN A 138 -33.88 -84.23 76.54
CA GLN A 138 -35.14 -84.96 76.32
C GLN A 138 -35.86 -84.53 75.03
N GLN A 139 -35.14 -83.99 74.05
CA GLN A 139 -35.67 -83.57 72.76
C GLN A 139 -35.07 -84.38 71.62
N PRO A 140 -35.81 -84.58 70.51
CA PRO A 140 -35.24 -85.15 69.30
C PRO A 140 -34.08 -84.30 68.78
N LEU A 141 -33.04 -84.94 68.25
CA LEU A 141 -31.91 -84.28 67.61
C LEU A 141 -31.65 -84.91 66.25
N THR A 142 -31.69 -84.08 65.21
CA THR A 142 -31.25 -84.44 63.86
C THR A 142 -29.80 -84.00 63.69
N ASP A 143 -28.95 -84.89 63.19
CA ASP A 143 -27.55 -84.60 62.94
C ASP A 143 -27.00 -85.40 61.75
N LEU A 144 -25.92 -84.91 61.16
CA LEU A 144 -25.13 -85.67 60.20
C LEU A 144 -24.23 -86.66 60.94
N LEU A 145 -24.20 -87.89 60.46
CA LEU A 145 -23.51 -89.00 61.09
C LEU A 145 -22.60 -89.69 60.10
N LEU A 146 -21.56 -90.32 60.64
CA LEU A 146 -20.64 -91.16 59.89
C LEU A 146 -20.78 -92.60 60.41
N SER A 147 -21.04 -93.53 59.50
CA SER A 147 -20.95 -94.96 59.81
C SER A 147 -19.49 -95.42 59.84
N GLN A 148 -19.20 -96.52 60.51
CA GLN A 148 -17.85 -97.14 60.47
C GLN A 148 -17.44 -97.57 59.05
N SER A 149 -18.39 -97.91 58.17
CA SER A 149 -18.11 -98.11 56.73
C SER A 149 -17.78 -96.83 55.96
N GLY A 150 -17.80 -95.66 56.60
CA GLY A 150 -17.47 -94.37 55.99
C GLY A 150 -18.63 -93.72 55.23
N ARG A 151 -19.87 -94.17 55.42
CA ARG A 151 -21.06 -93.57 54.81
C ARG A 151 -21.55 -92.39 55.62
N LEU A 152 -21.87 -91.31 54.94
CA LEU A 152 -22.50 -90.14 55.53
C LEU A 152 -24.02 -90.32 55.55
N LEU A 153 -24.60 -90.20 56.74
CA LEU A 153 -26.01 -90.42 57.02
C LEU A 153 -26.63 -89.18 57.66
N ASN A 154 -27.91 -88.95 57.44
CA ASN A 154 -28.71 -88.03 58.24
C ASN A 154 -29.41 -88.86 59.32
N GLY A 155 -29.17 -88.60 60.60
CA GLY A 155 -29.75 -89.36 61.71
C GLY A 155 -30.63 -88.53 62.60
N LEU A 156 -31.78 -89.08 63.00
CA LEU A 156 -32.67 -88.53 64.00
C LEU A 156 -32.67 -89.46 65.22
N ILE A 157 -32.07 -89.00 66.32
CA ILE A 157 -32.19 -89.66 67.62
C ILE A 157 -33.29 -89.00 68.45
N PHE A 158 -34.12 -89.79 69.12
CA PHE A 158 -35.26 -89.29 69.87
C PHE A 158 -35.60 -90.15 71.08
N PRO A 159 -36.15 -89.55 72.14
CA PRO A 159 -36.62 -90.29 73.30
C PRO A 159 -38.01 -90.89 73.06
N ILE A 160 -38.20 -92.13 73.51
CA ILE A 160 -39.47 -92.84 73.53
C ILE A 160 -39.95 -92.91 74.97
N HIS A 161 -41.13 -92.36 75.26
CA HIS A 161 -41.68 -92.29 76.61
C HIS A 161 -42.87 -93.23 76.80
N SER A 162 -43.17 -93.62 78.04
CA SER A 162 -44.45 -94.22 78.45
C SER A 162 -44.91 -93.58 79.76
N ARG A 163 -46.13 -93.01 79.77
CA ARG A 163 -46.68 -92.22 80.90
C ARG A 163 -45.67 -91.24 81.51
N LYS A 164 -44.98 -90.47 80.65
CA LYS A 164 -43.93 -89.47 80.98
C LYS A 164 -42.59 -90.03 81.49
N ARG A 165 -42.40 -91.35 81.59
CA ARG A 165 -41.10 -91.95 81.89
C ARG A 165 -40.38 -92.34 80.59
N LEU A 166 -39.11 -92.01 80.47
CA LEU A 166 -38.27 -92.45 79.35
C LEU A 166 -38.10 -93.98 79.43
N ILE A 167 -38.39 -94.68 78.35
CA ILE A 167 -38.28 -96.15 78.28
C ILE A 167 -37.23 -96.61 77.28
N ALA A 168 -36.96 -95.83 76.24
CA ALA A 168 -35.94 -96.14 75.24
C ALA A 168 -35.55 -94.88 74.45
N LEU A 169 -34.50 -94.98 73.67
CA LEU A 169 -34.13 -94.01 72.64
C LEU A 169 -34.22 -94.69 71.28
N GLY A 170 -34.89 -94.07 70.32
CA GLY A 170 -34.88 -94.49 68.93
C GLY A 170 -33.88 -93.64 68.13
N LEU A 171 -33.10 -94.27 67.26
CA LEU A 171 -32.28 -93.60 66.27
C LEU A 171 -32.66 -94.14 64.89
N VAL A 172 -33.16 -93.26 64.05
CA VAL A 172 -33.47 -93.56 62.66
C VAL A 172 -32.49 -92.81 61.78
N THR A 173 -31.84 -93.48 60.83
CA THR A 173 -30.93 -92.82 59.89
C THR A 173 -31.43 -92.92 58.45
N ALA A 174 -31.01 -91.99 57.58
CA ALA A 174 -31.23 -92.01 56.14
C ALA A 174 -29.91 -91.73 55.40
N SER A 175 -29.69 -92.38 54.26
CA SER A 175 -28.51 -92.12 53.43
C SER A 175 -28.57 -90.74 52.78
N LEU A 176 -27.42 -90.07 52.67
CA LEU A 176 -27.30 -88.79 51.95
C LEU A 176 -27.17 -88.97 50.44
N GLU A 177 -26.86 -90.18 49.94
CA GLU A 177 -26.66 -90.43 48.51
C GLU A 177 -27.87 -90.06 47.63
N PRO A 178 -29.13 -90.39 48.00
CA PRO A 178 -30.30 -90.00 47.22
C PRO A 178 -30.50 -88.48 47.12
N LEU A 179 -29.88 -87.70 48.02
CA LEU A 179 -29.93 -86.23 47.93
C LEU A 179 -29.02 -85.69 46.81
N LEU A 180 -27.95 -86.41 46.46
CA LEU A 180 -27.03 -85.96 45.41
C LEU A 180 -27.74 -85.81 44.06
N GLU A 181 -28.63 -86.73 43.72
CA GLU A 181 -29.43 -86.64 42.48
C GLU A 181 -30.34 -85.41 42.48
N ARG A 182 -30.94 -85.07 43.62
CA ARG A 182 -31.78 -83.87 43.76
C ARG A 182 -30.96 -82.57 43.69
N ILE A 183 -29.73 -82.59 44.21
CA ILE A 183 -28.82 -81.46 44.13
C ILE A 183 -28.36 -81.25 42.69
N ALA A 184 -27.94 -82.33 42.02
CA ALA A 184 -27.55 -82.33 40.60
C ALA A 184 -28.66 -81.72 39.72
N GLN A 185 -29.90 -82.18 39.88
CA GLN A 185 -31.05 -81.67 39.14
C GLN A 185 -31.37 -80.19 39.42
N ARG A 186 -31.26 -79.73 40.68
CA ARG A 186 -31.56 -78.33 41.04
C ARG A 186 -30.46 -77.36 40.63
N MET A 187 -29.22 -77.83 40.55
CA MET A 187 -28.05 -77.02 40.24
C MET A 187 -27.69 -77.05 38.75
N ASP A 188 -28.41 -77.83 37.96
CA ASP A 188 -28.14 -78.04 36.53
C ASP A 188 -26.68 -78.46 36.30
N GLY A 189 -26.27 -79.49 37.04
CA GLY A 189 -24.90 -79.98 37.09
C GLY A 189 -24.80 -81.25 37.93
N GLY A 190 -23.65 -81.47 38.55
CA GLY A 190 -23.36 -82.69 39.32
C GLY A 190 -23.27 -82.44 40.83
N ALA A 191 -23.37 -83.51 41.60
CA ALA A 191 -23.13 -83.46 43.04
C ALA A 191 -22.34 -84.69 43.51
N GLY A 192 -21.49 -84.52 44.51
CA GLY A 192 -20.74 -85.62 45.11
C GLY A 192 -20.46 -85.42 46.59
N LEU A 193 -20.20 -86.54 47.27
CA LEU A 193 -19.74 -86.56 48.65
C LEU A 193 -18.28 -86.99 48.67
N LEU A 194 -17.48 -86.22 49.39
CA LEU A 194 -16.08 -86.45 49.62
C LEU A 194 -15.88 -86.81 51.09
N ALA A 195 -15.06 -87.81 51.36
CA ALA A 195 -14.59 -88.12 52.70
C ALA A 195 -13.66 -87.01 53.20
N GLN A 196 -13.48 -86.94 54.52
CA GLN A 196 -12.51 -86.04 55.14
C GLN A 196 -11.08 -86.22 54.59
N THR A 197 -10.73 -87.45 54.18
CA THR A 197 -9.41 -87.80 53.62
C THR A 197 -9.27 -87.49 52.12
N GLY A 198 -10.33 -87.00 51.47
CA GLY A 198 -10.33 -86.66 50.04
C GLY A 198 -10.80 -87.77 49.09
N GLY A 199 -11.14 -88.96 49.62
CA GLY A 199 -11.73 -90.03 48.82
C GLY A 199 -13.17 -89.72 48.41
N LEU A 200 -13.55 -90.02 47.17
CA LEU A 200 -14.93 -89.88 46.73
C LEU A 200 -15.80 -90.99 47.36
N LEU A 201 -16.83 -90.60 48.10
CA LEU A 201 -17.77 -91.52 48.74
C LEU A 201 -18.92 -91.87 47.81
N ALA A 202 -19.49 -90.88 47.15
CA ALA A 202 -20.59 -91.04 46.21
C ALA A 202 -20.63 -89.87 45.24
N GLN A 203 -21.13 -90.10 44.02
CA GLN A 203 -21.34 -89.03 43.05
C GLN A 203 -22.55 -89.29 42.15
N ARG A 204 -23.16 -88.20 41.68
CA ARG A 204 -24.18 -88.17 40.63
C ARG A 204 -23.87 -87.06 39.67
N GLU A 205 -23.69 -87.43 38.40
CA GLU A 205 -23.44 -86.50 37.28
C GLU A 205 -22.24 -85.55 37.48
N LEU A 206 -21.41 -85.83 38.48
CA LEU A 206 -20.18 -85.10 38.76
C LEU A 206 -19.10 -85.64 37.79
N GLN A 207 -18.83 -84.90 36.72
CA GLN A 207 -17.79 -85.24 35.74
C GLN A 207 -16.39 -84.91 36.27
N VAL A 208 -16.03 -85.52 37.40
CA VAL A 208 -14.74 -85.36 38.07
C VAL A 208 -14.24 -86.73 38.49
N ASP A 209 -13.32 -87.29 37.70
CA ASP A 209 -12.75 -88.62 37.95
C ASP A 209 -11.77 -88.65 39.13
N ASP A 210 -11.10 -87.52 39.40
CA ASP A 210 -10.19 -87.34 40.54
C ASP A 210 -10.49 -86.02 41.27
N PRO A 211 -11.27 -86.09 42.37
CA PRO A 211 -11.55 -84.92 43.20
C PRO A 211 -10.32 -84.39 43.95
N ALA A 212 -9.30 -85.22 44.23
CA ALA A 212 -8.08 -84.79 44.91
C ALA A 212 -7.20 -83.93 43.98
N GLY A 213 -7.28 -84.17 42.68
CA GLY A 213 -6.62 -83.36 41.64
C GLY A 213 -7.27 -82.00 41.35
N LEU A 214 -8.38 -81.64 42.02
CA LEU A 214 -9.07 -80.35 41.81
C LEU A 214 -8.33 -79.13 42.39
N GLY A 215 -7.20 -79.32 43.07
CA GLY A 215 -6.45 -78.23 43.72
C GLY A 215 -7.20 -77.57 44.89
N LEU A 216 -8.36 -78.12 45.26
CA LEU A 216 -9.14 -77.74 46.41
C LEU A 216 -8.44 -78.27 47.67
N GLY A 217 -7.94 -77.40 48.54
CA GLY A 217 -7.33 -77.85 49.80
C GLY A 217 -8.36 -78.56 50.67
N LEU A 218 -8.00 -79.59 51.44
CA LEU A 218 -8.89 -80.25 52.41
C LEU A 218 -9.12 -79.35 53.64
N SER A 219 -9.60 -78.13 53.41
CA SER A 219 -9.84 -77.10 54.42
C SER A 219 -11.31 -77.08 54.86
N ALA A 220 -11.58 -76.46 56.00
CA ALA A 220 -12.94 -76.20 56.50
C ALA A 220 -13.61 -74.98 55.82
N GLN A 221 -13.02 -74.42 54.76
CA GLN A 221 -13.58 -73.30 54.01
C GLN A 221 -14.25 -73.77 52.73
N ALA A 222 -15.28 -73.03 52.30
CA ALA A 222 -15.94 -73.29 51.04
C ALA A 222 -15.21 -72.55 49.91
N GLU A 223 -14.98 -73.21 48.79
CA GLU A 223 -14.27 -72.68 47.63
C GLU A 223 -15.02 -73.02 46.35
N VAL A 224 -14.81 -72.18 45.32
CA VAL A 224 -15.25 -72.44 43.95
C VAL A 224 -14.02 -72.51 43.08
N VAL A 225 -13.93 -73.56 42.27
CA VAL A 225 -12.90 -73.70 41.25
C VAL A 225 -13.61 -73.89 39.91
N SER A 226 -13.09 -73.24 38.88
CA SER A 226 -13.53 -73.49 37.52
C SER A 226 -12.64 -74.55 36.87
N ARG A 227 -13.27 -75.43 36.10
CA ARG A 227 -12.56 -76.43 35.31
C ARG A 227 -13.25 -76.58 33.96
N GLU A 228 -12.43 -76.68 32.92
CA GLU A 228 -12.89 -77.04 31.60
C GLU A 228 -12.75 -78.56 31.43
N ALA A 229 -13.86 -79.23 31.14
CA ALA A 229 -13.92 -80.68 30.91
C ALA A 229 -14.94 -80.97 29.82
N ASP A 230 -14.58 -81.81 28.83
CA ASP A 230 -15.44 -82.19 27.69
C ASP A 230 -16.15 -81.02 26.98
N GLY A 231 -15.45 -79.89 26.83
CA GLY A 231 -15.97 -78.70 26.16
C GLY A 231 -17.01 -77.93 26.96
N ARG A 232 -17.22 -78.29 28.24
CA ARG A 232 -18.05 -77.56 29.19
C ARG A 232 -17.18 -76.83 30.19
N TYR A 233 -17.61 -75.64 30.58
CA TYR A 233 -17.01 -74.88 31.66
C TYR A 233 -17.79 -75.10 32.94
N LEU A 234 -17.25 -75.96 33.79
CA LEU A 234 -17.88 -76.36 35.04
C LEU A 234 -17.34 -75.51 36.18
N LEU A 235 -18.24 -74.90 36.94
CA LEU A 235 -17.93 -74.30 38.24
C LEU A 235 -18.22 -75.33 39.33
N ILE A 236 -17.19 -75.73 40.07
CA ILE A 236 -17.28 -76.73 41.12
C ILE A 236 -17.13 -76.02 42.46
N SER A 237 -18.19 -76.06 43.26
CA SER A 237 -18.19 -75.59 44.63
C SER A 237 -17.99 -76.73 45.62
N ARG A 238 -17.16 -76.49 46.64
CA ARG A 238 -16.91 -77.42 47.74
C ARG A 238 -17.47 -76.85 49.04
N LEU A 239 -18.32 -77.61 49.70
CA LEU A 239 -19.00 -77.23 50.93
C LEU A 239 -18.62 -78.21 52.04
N PRO A 240 -18.04 -77.76 53.16
CA PRO A 240 -17.73 -78.64 54.28
C PRO A 240 -19.02 -79.11 54.97
N LEU A 241 -19.06 -80.40 55.34
CA LEU A 241 -20.15 -81.04 56.08
C LEU A 241 -19.72 -81.26 57.52
N PHE A 242 -20.52 -80.74 58.45
CA PHE A 242 -20.24 -80.80 59.89
C PHE A 242 -21.31 -81.57 60.65
N ASP A 243 -20.93 -82.23 61.73
CA ASP A 243 -21.87 -82.71 62.77
C ASP A 243 -22.31 -81.56 63.70
N ALA A 244 -23.20 -81.86 64.65
CA ALA A 244 -23.74 -80.90 65.62
C ALA A 244 -22.72 -80.45 66.69
N GLN A 245 -21.50 -81.00 66.67
CA GLN A 245 -20.35 -80.57 67.48
C GLN A 245 -19.31 -79.81 66.64
N GLN A 246 -19.61 -79.51 65.38
CA GLN A 246 -18.72 -78.88 64.40
C GLN A 246 -17.50 -79.76 64.00
N GLY A 247 -17.60 -81.07 64.17
CA GLY A 247 -16.65 -82.02 63.60
C GLY A 247 -16.83 -82.12 62.08
N LEU A 248 -15.75 -81.93 61.31
CA LEU A 248 -15.78 -82.07 59.84
C LEU A 248 -15.90 -83.55 59.48
N LEU A 249 -17.03 -83.93 58.86
CA LEU A 249 -17.29 -85.31 58.44
C LEU A 249 -16.86 -85.58 57.00
N GLY A 250 -16.87 -84.54 56.16
CA GLY A 250 -16.56 -84.64 54.74
C GLY A 250 -16.92 -83.36 54.01
N HIS A 251 -17.00 -83.43 52.69
CA HIS A 251 -17.37 -82.30 51.85
C HIS A 251 -18.45 -82.69 50.85
N LEU A 252 -19.36 -81.76 50.59
CA LEU A 252 -20.29 -81.81 49.47
C LEU A 252 -19.68 -81.04 48.31
N LEU A 253 -19.52 -81.72 47.17
CA LEU A 253 -19.17 -81.11 45.90
C LEU A 253 -20.45 -80.84 45.12
N ILE A 254 -20.56 -79.66 44.54
CA ILE A 254 -21.65 -79.28 43.64
C ILE A 254 -21.04 -78.62 42.42
N SER A 255 -21.24 -79.20 41.24
CA SER A 255 -20.87 -78.58 39.98
C SER A 255 -22.07 -77.93 39.29
N ARG A 256 -21.80 -76.88 38.50
CA ARG A 256 -22.77 -76.20 37.64
C ARG A 256 -22.14 -75.95 36.28
N ASP A 257 -22.88 -76.20 35.21
CA ASP A 257 -22.47 -75.84 33.86
C ASP A 257 -22.68 -74.33 33.62
N ASP A 258 -21.60 -73.61 33.33
CA ASP A 258 -21.61 -72.16 33.07
C ASP A 258 -21.17 -71.81 31.64
N THR A 259 -21.15 -72.82 30.75
CA THR A 259 -20.69 -72.68 29.35
C THR A 259 -21.47 -71.62 28.58
N GLU A 260 -22.81 -71.60 28.71
CA GLU A 260 -23.64 -70.60 28.04
C GLU A 260 -23.33 -69.17 28.50
N ASN A 261 -23.07 -68.99 29.80
CA ASN A 261 -22.81 -67.66 30.35
C ASN A 261 -21.44 -67.13 29.90
N LEU A 262 -20.44 -67.99 29.78
CA LEU A 262 -19.15 -67.62 29.18
C LEU A 262 -19.28 -67.18 27.71
N LEU A 263 -20.04 -67.93 26.91
CA LEU A 263 -20.28 -67.57 25.50
C LEU A 263 -21.05 -66.24 25.39
N ARG A 264 -22.01 -65.98 26.28
CA ARG A 264 -22.72 -64.68 26.36
C ARG A 264 -21.77 -63.52 26.71
N ILE A 265 -20.84 -63.73 27.65
CA ILE A 265 -19.84 -62.70 27.99
C ILE A 265 -18.92 -62.43 26.79
N GLN A 266 -18.47 -63.46 26.07
CA GLN A 266 -17.62 -63.30 24.89
C GLN A 266 -18.34 -62.58 23.74
N THR A 267 -19.62 -62.89 23.49
CA THR A 267 -20.40 -62.20 22.44
C THR A 267 -20.63 -60.72 22.75
N ILE A 268 -20.92 -60.37 24.01
CA ILE A 268 -21.03 -58.97 24.44
C ILE A 268 -19.71 -58.21 24.26
N GLN A 269 -18.57 -58.86 24.57
CA GLN A 269 -17.24 -58.28 24.34
C GLN A 269 -16.99 -58.00 22.86
N TRP A 270 -17.21 -58.97 21.97
CA TRP A 270 -17.02 -58.77 20.52
C TRP A 270 -17.97 -57.72 19.93
N LEU A 271 -19.22 -57.66 20.40
CA LEU A 271 -20.17 -56.62 19.98
C LEU A 271 -19.72 -55.22 20.39
N SER A 272 -19.16 -55.06 21.60
CA SER A 272 -18.63 -53.77 22.05
C SER A 272 -17.45 -53.29 21.20
N VAL A 273 -16.53 -54.19 20.82
CA VAL A 273 -15.39 -53.87 19.95
C VAL A 273 -15.85 -53.44 18.56
N LEU A 274 -16.84 -54.13 17.99
CA LEU A 274 -17.42 -53.79 16.69
C LEU A 274 -18.04 -52.38 16.69
N LEU A 275 -18.82 -52.04 17.72
CA LEU A 275 -19.43 -50.71 17.86
C LEU A 275 -18.39 -49.60 18.01
N SER A 276 -17.29 -49.84 18.72
CA SER A 276 -16.18 -48.88 18.83
C SER A 276 -15.49 -48.64 17.49
N LEU A 277 -15.24 -49.71 16.70
CA LEU A 277 -14.68 -49.58 15.36
C LEU A 277 -15.62 -48.81 14.41
N LEU A 278 -16.92 -49.06 14.51
CA LEU A 278 -17.93 -48.32 13.74
C LEU A 278 -17.93 -46.82 14.10
N ALA A 279 -17.89 -46.49 15.40
CA ALA A 279 -17.86 -45.11 15.87
C ALA A 279 -16.60 -44.36 15.39
N ILE A 280 -15.44 -45.02 15.41
CA ILE A 280 -14.19 -44.49 14.85
C ILE A 280 -14.34 -44.25 13.34
N GLY A 281 -14.91 -45.22 12.61
CA GLY A 281 -15.15 -45.09 11.18
C GLY A 281 -16.05 -43.90 10.82
N VAL A 282 -17.16 -43.73 11.54
CA VAL A 282 -18.09 -42.60 11.35
C VAL A 282 -17.40 -41.27 11.68
N ALA A 283 -16.64 -41.21 12.78
CA ALA A 283 -15.89 -40.00 13.14
C ALA A 283 -14.88 -39.61 12.05
N LEU A 284 -14.17 -40.57 11.46
CA LEU A 284 -13.23 -40.33 10.36
C LEU A 284 -13.94 -39.83 9.08
N VAL A 285 -15.10 -40.38 8.75
CA VAL A 285 -15.92 -39.93 7.61
C VAL A 285 -16.39 -38.50 7.82
N ILE A 286 -16.92 -38.18 9.00
CA ILE A 286 -17.35 -36.81 9.34
C ILE A 286 -16.15 -35.84 9.28
N ALA A 287 -15.00 -36.21 9.86
CA ALA A 287 -13.80 -35.37 9.80
C ALA A 287 -13.32 -35.13 8.37
N SER A 288 -13.41 -36.14 7.50
CA SER A 288 -13.06 -36.05 6.07
C SER A 288 -13.99 -35.09 5.31
N ILE A 289 -15.31 -35.20 5.53
CA ILE A 289 -16.31 -34.32 4.93
C ILE A 289 -16.12 -32.87 5.38
N LEU A 290 -15.96 -32.64 6.69
CA LEU A 290 -15.72 -31.31 7.25
C LEU A 290 -14.41 -30.71 6.71
N ASN A 291 -13.32 -31.48 6.63
CA ASN A 291 -12.06 -31.00 6.07
C ASN A 291 -12.17 -30.66 4.57
N LYS A 292 -12.93 -31.46 3.80
CA LYS A 292 -13.14 -31.20 2.36
C LYS A 292 -13.94 -29.91 2.14
N HIS A 293 -15.01 -29.70 2.90
CA HIS A 293 -15.92 -28.57 2.70
C HIS A 293 -15.49 -27.27 3.39
N LEU A 294 -14.93 -27.33 4.61
CA LEU A 294 -14.58 -26.15 5.39
C LEU A 294 -13.14 -25.65 5.15
N ILE A 295 -12.25 -26.50 4.63
CA ILE A 295 -10.83 -26.15 4.46
C ILE A 295 -10.41 -26.26 2.99
N GLN A 296 -10.56 -27.43 2.36
CA GLN A 296 -10.02 -27.63 1.01
C GLN A 296 -10.73 -26.79 -0.06
N LYS A 297 -12.08 -26.76 -0.07
CA LYS A 297 -12.84 -25.98 -1.05
C LYS A 297 -12.53 -24.47 -0.97
N PRO A 298 -12.59 -23.80 0.19
CA PRO A 298 -12.22 -22.39 0.32
C PRO A 298 -10.76 -22.12 -0.08
N ALA A 299 -9.82 -22.97 0.35
CA ALA A 299 -8.41 -22.80 0.03
C ALA A 299 -8.12 -22.95 -1.47
N LEU A 300 -8.79 -23.87 -2.17
CA LEU A 300 -8.67 -24.02 -3.62
C LEU A 300 -9.29 -22.83 -4.35
N ALA A 301 -10.45 -22.34 -3.93
CA ALA A 301 -11.07 -21.15 -4.50
C ALA A 301 -10.16 -19.91 -4.36
N ILE A 302 -9.56 -19.71 -3.20
CA ILE A 302 -8.57 -18.64 -2.97
C ILE A 302 -7.35 -18.82 -3.88
N ARG A 303 -6.80 -20.03 -3.98
CA ARG A 303 -5.66 -20.33 -4.87
C ARG A 303 -5.98 -20.01 -6.32
N ASP A 304 -7.13 -20.46 -6.81
CA ASP A 304 -7.52 -20.31 -8.21
C ASP A 304 -7.80 -18.84 -8.54
N HIS A 305 -8.39 -18.08 -7.60
CA HIS A 305 -8.59 -16.64 -7.78
C HIS A 305 -7.28 -15.85 -7.69
N MET A 306 -6.36 -16.21 -6.78
CA MET A 306 -5.00 -15.68 -6.75
C MET A 306 -4.25 -15.94 -8.06
N ALA A 307 -4.50 -17.07 -8.72
CA ALA A 307 -3.93 -17.35 -10.03
C ALA A 307 -4.47 -16.39 -11.11
N LEU A 308 -5.73 -15.95 -11.03
CA LEU A 308 -6.29 -14.92 -11.92
C LEU A 308 -5.64 -13.55 -11.68
N LEU A 309 -5.54 -13.12 -10.41
CA LEU A 309 -4.83 -11.90 -10.01
C LEU A 309 -3.37 -11.88 -10.50
N SER A 310 -2.66 -13.02 -10.37
CA SER A 310 -1.27 -13.14 -10.83
C SER A 310 -1.10 -13.01 -12.35
N ARG A 311 -2.17 -13.22 -13.12
CA ARG A 311 -2.20 -13.03 -14.58
C ARG A 311 -2.71 -11.66 -14.99
N GLY A 312 -2.94 -10.77 -14.01
CA GLY A 312 -3.41 -9.41 -14.23
C GLY A 312 -4.93 -9.28 -14.39
N ASP A 313 -5.74 -10.32 -14.13
CA ASP A 313 -7.21 -10.17 -14.17
C ASP A 313 -7.75 -9.66 -12.84
N LEU A 314 -8.05 -8.37 -12.80
CA LEU A 314 -8.63 -7.64 -11.66
C LEU A 314 -10.14 -7.43 -11.83
N SER A 315 -10.70 -7.83 -12.99
CA SER A 315 -12.07 -7.50 -13.39
C SER A 315 -13.14 -8.39 -12.75
N THR A 316 -12.74 -9.54 -12.20
CA THR A 316 -13.66 -10.51 -11.61
C THR A 316 -13.68 -10.39 -10.08
N PRO A 317 -14.83 -10.10 -9.45
CA PRO A 317 -14.92 -10.07 -8.00
C PRO A 317 -14.85 -11.49 -7.41
N PHE A 318 -14.06 -11.67 -6.35
CA PHE A 318 -13.97 -12.94 -5.63
C PHE A 318 -15.16 -13.12 -4.69
N ARG A 319 -16.00 -14.13 -4.97
CA ARG A 319 -17.12 -14.51 -4.10
C ARG A 319 -16.83 -15.84 -3.44
N LEU A 320 -16.77 -15.83 -2.12
CA LEU A 320 -16.60 -17.02 -1.31
C LEU A 320 -17.66 -17.03 -0.20
N ASP A 321 -18.62 -17.97 -0.30
CA ASP A 321 -19.61 -18.22 0.73
C ASP A 321 -18.98 -18.98 1.91
N SER A 322 -18.17 -18.27 2.70
CA SER A 322 -17.55 -18.79 3.92
C SER A 322 -17.69 -17.76 5.03
N THR A 323 -18.32 -18.12 6.14
CA THR A 323 -18.34 -17.34 7.37
C THR A 323 -17.09 -17.71 8.19
N GLY A 324 -16.29 -16.72 8.60
CA GLY A 324 -15.01 -16.92 9.33
C GLY A 324 -13.78 -16.40 8.57
N GLU A 325 -12.60 -16.93 8.92
CA GLU A 325 -11.30 -16.39 8.48
C GLU A 325 -11.11 -16.40 6.96
N PHE A 326 -11.66 -17.38 6.25
CA PHE A 326 -11.61 -17.42 4.79
C PHE A 326 -12.49 -16.35 4.13
N GLY A 327 -13.61 -15.97 4.76
CA GLY A 327 -14.46 -14.87 4.29
C GLY A 327 -13.78 -13.52 4.43
N GLU A 328 -13.08 -13.29 5.55
CA GLU A 328 -12.25 -12.10 5.74
C GLU A 328 -11.12 -12.02 4.70
N ILE A 329 -10.43 -13.14 4.43
CA ILE A 329 -9.43 -13.21 3.36
C ILE A 329 -10.07 -12.86 2.02
N ALA A 330 -11.26 -13.38 1.70
CA ALA A 330 -11.94 -13.06 0.45
C ALA A 330 -12.26 -11.56 0.29
N GLN A 331 -12.67 -10.90 1.37
CA GLN A 331 -12.89 -9.45 1.37
C GLN A 331 -11.58 -8.67 1.17
N SER A 332 -10.49 -9.05 1.86
CA SER A 332 -9.18 -8.42 1.67
C SER A 332 -8.65 -8.61 0.25
N ILE A 333 -8.91 -9.75 -0.38
CA ILE A 333 -8.55 -10.00 -1.79
C ILE A 333 -9.28 -9.02 -2.71
N ASN A 334 -10.58 -8.82 -2.52
CA ASN A 334 -11.36 -7.85 -3.29
C ASN A 334 -10.83 -6.42 -3.09
N GLN A 335 -10.55 -6.02 -1.85
CA GLN A 335 -9.98 -4.69 -1.57
C GLN A 335 -8.64 -4.47 -2.28
N VAL A 336 -7.77 -5.48 -2.30
CA VAL A 336 -6.49 -5.42 -3.05
C VAL A 336 -6.74 -5.34 -4.55
N SER A 337 -7.68 -6.14 -5.08
CA SER A 337 -8.03 -6.11 -6.51
C SER A 337 -8.57 -4.75 -6.94
N ASP A 338 -9.45 -4.14 -6.13
CA ASP A 338 -10.01 -2.81 -6.36
C ASP A 338 -8.92 -1.73 -6.33
N GLN A 339 -8.06 -1.75 -5.29
CA GLN A 339 -6.95 -0.79 -5.18
C GLN A 339 -5.94 -0.91 -6.33
N LEU A 340 -5.58 -2.14 -6.73
CA LEU A 340 -4.73 -2.36 -7.89
C LEU A 340 -5.42 -1.89 -9.17
N GLY A 341 -6.72 -2.14 -9.30
CA GLY A 341 -7.50 -1.68 -10.43
C GLY A 341 -7.52 -0.16 -10.57
N ASP A 342 -7.75 0.55 -9.47
CA ASP A 342 -7.71 2.00 -9.45
C ASP A 342 -6.32 2.56 -9.76
N LEU A 343 -5.25 1.92 -9.25
CA LEU A 343 -3.88 2.28 -9.60
C LEU A 343 -3.59 2.09 -11.10
N VAL A 344 -4.04 0.97 -11.69
CA VAL A 344 -3.89 0.73 -13.13
C VAL A 344 -4.67 1.76 -13.95
N ARG A 345 -5.92 2.09 -13.56
CA ARG A 345 -6.72 3.14 -14.22
C ARG A 345 -6.04 4.51 -14.15
N GLN A 346 -5.49 4.89 -12.99
CA GLN A 346 -4.72 6.12 -12.83
C GLN A 346 -3.46 6.12 -13.70
N LEU A 347 -2.76 4.99 -13.80
CA LEU A 347 -1.57 4.85 -14.63
C LEU A 347 -1.89 4.94 -16.13
N GLN A 348 -3.01 4.36 -16.58
CA GLN A 348 -3.51 4.50 -17.94
C GLN A 348 -3.86 5.96 -18.26
N SER A 349 -4.55 6.65 -17.34
CA SER A 349 -4.88 8.07 -17.49
C SER A 349 -3.62 8.94 -17.57
N ALA A 350 -2.66 8.75 -16.65
CA ALA A 350 -1.41 9.50 -16.64
C ALA A 350 -0.58 9.25 -17.90
N ALA A 351 -0.57 8.02 -18.43
CA ALA A 351 0.08 7.69 -19.70
C ALA A 351 -0.59 8.40 -20.88
N ALA A 352 -1.93 8.46 -20.92
CA ALA A 352 -2.67 9.19 -21.95
C ALA A 352 -2.40 10.70 -21.89
N ASP A 353 -2.40 11.28 -20.69
CA ASP A 353 -2.08 12.70 -20.47
C ASP A 353 -0.64 13.02 -20.91
N LEU A 354 0.32 12.14 -20.59
CA LEU A 354 1.71 12.29 -21.00
C LEU A 354 1.87 12.22 -22.53
N LEU A 355 1.13 11.33 -23.20
CA LEU A 355 1.10 11.21 -24.65
C LEU A 355 0.57 12.50 -25.31
N GLN A 356 -0.52 13.05 -24.78
CA GLN A 356 -1.12 14.29 -25.27
C GLN A 356 -0.20 15.50 -25.03
N ALA A 357 0.41 15.57 -23.85
CA ALA A 357 1.36 16.64 -23.50
C ALA A 357 2.59 16.61 -24.41
N SER A 358 3.20 15.43 -24.61
CA SER A 358 4.33 15.25 -25.51
C SER A 358 4.00 15.67 -26.95
N THR A 359 2.85 15.24 -27.49
CA THR A 359 2.39 15.61 -28.83
C THR A 359 2.16 17.13 -28.95
N SER A 360 1.64 17.76 -27.89
CA SER A 360 1.45 19.21 -27.87
C SER A 360 2.79 19.95 -27.87
N VAL A 361 3.76 19.49 -27.07
CA VAL A 361 5.12 20.05 -27.01
C VAL A 361 5.83 19.92 -28.36
N GLU A 362 5.73 18.76 -29.02
CA GLU A 362 6.23 18.55 -30.39
C GLU A 362 5.63 19.57 -31.36
N GLY A 363 4.30 19.72 -31.37
CA GLY A 363 3.61 20.68 -32.22
C GLY A 363 3.96 22.15 -31.90
N HIS A 364 4.28 22.47 -30.64
CA HIS A 364 4.80 23.79 -30.26
C HIS A 364 6.23 23.99 -30.74
N SER A 365 7.09 22.98 -30.62
CA SER A 365 8.48 23.02 -31.11
C SER A 365 8.53 23.28 -32.61
N GLN A 366 7.74 22.54 -33.41
CA GLN A 366 7.66 22.73 -34.86
C GLN A 366 7.22 24.14 -35.27
N ARG A 367 6.18 24.68 -34.59
CA ARG A 367 5.75 26.08 -34.82
C ARG A 367 6.83 27.09 -34.44
N ASN A 368 7.57 26.84 -33.37
CA ASN A 368 8.68 27.70 -32.95
C ASN A 368 9.81 27.71 -34.00
N LEU A 369 10.16 26.54 -34.56
CA LEU A 369 11.13 26.45 -35.67
C LEU A 369 10.69 27.26 -36.90
N GLN A 370 9.41 27.26 -37.24
CA GLN A 370 8.89 28.09 -38.34
C GLN A 370 9.02 29.60 -38.04
N LEU A 371 8.68 30.02 -36.81
CA LEU A 371 8.83 31.41 -36.38
C LEU A 371 10.30 31.87 -36.37
N LEU A 372 11.22 31.00 -35.96
CA LEU A 372 12.65 31.29 -35.96
C LEU A 372 13.20 31.46 -37.38
N ASN A 373 12.71 30.71 -38.36
CA ASN A 373 13.07 30.91 -39.76
C ASN A 373 12.60 32.28 -40.28
N LEU A 374 11.37 32.70 -39.93
CA LEU A 374 10.88 34.04 -40.26
C LEU A 374 11.71 35.13 -39.58
N GLN A 375 12.03 34.96 -38.29
CA GLN A 375 12.89 35.89 -37.56
C GLN A 375 14.28 36.00 -38.18
N ARG A 376 14.84 34.90 -38.69
CA ARG A 376 16.13 34.89 -39.40
C ARG A 376 16.08 35.69 -40.71
N GLU A 377 14.97 35.62 -41.44
CA GLU A 377 14.77 36.44 -42.65
C GLU A 377 14.67 37.93 -42.29
N GLU A 378 13.84 38.28 -41.30
CA GLU A 378 13.64 39.66 -40.87
C GLU A 378 14.91 40.28 -40.28
N THR A 379 15.66 39.55 -39.46
CA THR A 379 16.97 40.00 -38.95
C THR A 379 17.99 40.18 -40.07
N GLY A 380 17.95 39.33 -41.10
CA GLY A 380 18.74 39.51 -42.33
C GLY A 380 18.42 40.84 -43.04
N LYS A 381 17.13 41.17 -43.19
CA LYS A 381 16.68 42.45 -43.77
C LYS A 381 17.15 43.65 -42.94
N VAL A 382 17.05 43.57 -41.60
CA VAL A 382 17.53 44.65 -40.72
C VAL A 382 19.05 44.83 -40.85
N SER A 383 19.83 43.75 -40.88
CA SER A 383 21.29 43.85 -41.05
C SER A 383 21.68 44.51 -42.39
N LEU A 384 20.97 44.16 -43.47
CA LEU A 384 21.16 44.81 -44.78
C LEU A 384 20.83 46.31 -44.70
N ALA A 385 19.68 46.67 -44.13
CA ALA A 385 19.27 48.06 -43.97
C ALA A 385 20.25 48.86 -43.11
N MET A 386 20.83 48.28 -42.06
CA MET A 386 21.86 48.93 -41.24
C MET A 386 23.18 49.11 -42.00
N THR A 387 23.54 48.17 -42.87
CA THR A 387 24.72 48.31 -43.74
C THR A 387 24.54 49.47 -44.72
N GLU A 388 23.37 49.56 -45.35
CA GLU A 388 23.01 50.66 -46.26
C GLU A 388 22.92 52.01 -45.52
N MET A 389 22.37 52.01 -44.30
CA MET A 389 22.33 53.18 -43.42
C MET A 389 23.74 53.65 -43.06
N SER A 390 24.65 52.74 -42.70
CA SER A 390 26.05 53.07 -42.39
C SER A 390 26.75 53.72 -43.58
N SER A 391 26.58 53.17 -44.78
CA SER A 391 27.10 53.78 -46.01
C SER A 391 26.51 55.17 -46.26
N THR A 392 25.21 55.34 -46.06
CA THR A 392 24.52 56.62 -46.25
C THR A 392 25.02 57.68 -45.27
N ILE A 393 25.21 57.30 -44.00
CA ILE A 393 25.76 58.18 -42.96
C ILE A 393 27.19 58.61 -43.28
N GLN A 394 28.03 57.70 -43.79
CA GLN A 394 29.38 58.05 -44.24
C GLN A 394 29.36 59.07 -45.39
N HIS A 395 28.43 58.91 -46.34
CA HIS A 395 28.23 59.91 -47.40
C HIS A 395 27.76 61.26 -46.86
N ILE A 396 26.85 61.29 -45.87
CA ILE A 396 26.38 62.53 -45.24
C ILE A 396 27.54 63.23 -44.52
N ALA A 397 28.35 62.49 -43.75
CA ALA A 397 29.52 63.03 -43.07
C ALA A 397 30.52 63.65 -44.06
N ALA A 398 30.85 62.92 -45.13
CA ALA A 398 31.76 63.40 -46.18
C ALA A 398 31.21 64.66 -46.88
N ASN A 399 29.92 64.68 -47.21
CA ASN A 399 29.26 65.84 -47.81
C ASN A 399 29.26 67.05 -46.86
N ALA A 400 29.04 66.84 -45.57
CA ALA A 400 29.10 67.92 -44.58
C ALA A 400 30.51 68.50 -44.48
N THR A 401 31.55 67.66 -44.41
CA THR A 401 32.95 68.11 -44.42
C THR A 401 33.29 68.88 -45.71
N GLN A 402 32.87 68.37 -46.86
CA GLN A 402 33.07 69.06 -48.14
C GLN A 402 32.36 70.42 -48.17
N THR A 403 31.12 70.48 -47.70
CA THR A 403 30.33 71.73 -47.67
C THR A 403 30.93 72.75 -46.69
N ALA A 404 31.47 72.29 -45.56
CA ALA A 404 32.20 73.16 -44.63
C ALA A 404 33.47 73.77 -45.27
N SER A 405 34.21 72.98 -46.06
CA SER A 405 35.38 73.46 -46.81
C SER A 405 34.99 74.47 -47.89
N GLN A 406 33.89 74.23 -48.62
CA GLN A 406 33.36 75.19 -49.61
C GLN A 406 32.86 76.48 -48.96
N ALA A 407 32.25 76.40 -47.78
CA ALA A 407 31.87 77.57 -47.00
C ALA A 407 33.11 78.37 -46.56
N GLU A 408 34.18 77.70 -46.11
CA GLU A 408 35.43 78.37 -45.76
C GLU A 408 36.09 79.09 -46.95
N GLU A 409 36.05 78.49 -48.14
CA GLU A 409 36.50 79.16 -49.37
C GLU A 409 35.64 80.39 -49.71
N ALA A 410 34.32 80.27 -49.61
CA ALA A 410 33.39 81.38 -49.85
C ALA A 410 33.57 82.53 -48.85
N ASP A 411 33.85 82.23 -47.57
CA ASP A 411 34.15 83.23 -46.55
C ASP A 411 35.45 83.99 -46.88
N GLY A 412 36.48 83.27 -47.34
CA GLY A 412 37.73 83.88 -47.81
C GLY A 412 37.52 84.81 -49.03
N LEU A 413 36.69 84.39 -49.99
CA LEU A 413 36.34 85.21 -51.16
C LEU A 413 35.54 86.45 -50.77
N ALA A 414 34.59 86.33 -49.84
CA ALA A 414 33.80 87.45 -49.35
C ALA A 414 34.66 88.46 -48.55
N HIS A 415 35.57 87.98 -47.69
CA HIS A 415 36.57 88.82 -47.02
C HIS A 415 37.48 89.55 -48.01
N SER A 416 37.97 88.86 -49.05
CA SER A 416 38.74 89.51 -50.11
C SER A 416 37.92 90.55 -50.88
N GLY A 417 36.64 90.28 -51.10
CA GLY A 417 35.70 91.23 -51.68
C GLY A 417 35.53 92.48 -50.84
N ASP A 418 35.32 92.33 -49.52
CA ASP A 418 35.16 93.45 -48.58
C ASP A 418 36.40 94.35 -48.59
N ALA A 419 37.59 93.75 -48.56
CA ALA A 419 38.85 94.48 -48.64
C ALA A 419 38.98 95.30 -49.94
N LYS A 420 38.55 94.75 -51.08
CA LYS A 420 38.54 95.48 -52.36
C LYS A 420 37.53 96.62 -52.37
N VAL A 421 36.34 96.41 -51.82
CA VAL A 421 35.30 97.45 -51.71
C VAL A 421 35.78 98.60 -50.82
N ARG A 422 36.42 98.31 -49.67
CA ARG A 422 37.05 99.34 -48.83
C ARG A 422 38.09 100.15 -49.61
N GLY A 423 38.92 99.50 -50.43
CA GLY A 423 39.86 100.19 -51.30
C GLY A 423 39.17 101.11 -52.33
N VAL A 424 38.01 100.71 -52.85
CA VAL A 424 37.19 101.57 -53.74
C VAL A 424 36.62 102.76 -52.97
N VAL A 425 36.13 102.56 -51.75
CA VAL A 425 35.64 103.63 -50.87
C VAL A 425 36.73 104.66 -50.61
N ASP A 426 37.94 104.23 -50.24
CA ASP A 426 39.08 105.11 -50.01
C ASP A 426 39.46 105.88 -51.29
N ALA A 427 39.52 105.20 -52.43
CA ALA A 427 39.83 105.82 -53.72
C ALA A 427 38.77 106.88 -54.14
N MET A 428 37.49 106.62 -53.87
CA MET A 428 36.41 107.55 -54.17
C MET A 428 36.43 108.77 -53.23
N GLN A 429 36.78 108.59 -51.96
CA GLN A 429 36.97 109.72 -51.03
C GLN A 429 38.14 110.61 -51.47
N HIS A 430 39.24 110.01 -51.92
CA HIS A 430 40.35 110.75 -52.53
C HIS A 430 39.93 111.50 -53.80
N LEU A 431 39.19 110.84 -54.70
CA LEU A 431 38.68 111.48 -55.92
C LEU A 431 37.78 112.67 -55.61
N MET A 432 36.89 112.53 -54.63
CA MET A 432 36.00 113.62 -54.20
C MET A 432 36.78 114.84 -53.69
N SER A 433 37.90 114.61 -52.99
CA SER A 433 38.82 115.68 -52.56
C SER A 433 39.50 116.36 -53.76
N GLU A 434 39.99 115.59 -54.73
CA GLU A 434 40.64 116.14 -55.94
C GLU A 434 39.68 116.94 -56.82
N VAL A 435 38.43 116.47 -56.97
CA VAL A 435 37.37 117.19 -57.68
C VAL A 435 37.06 118.51 -57.01
N GLU A 436 36.97 118.54 -55.67
CA GLU A 436 36.72 119.77 -54.90
C GLU A 436 37.89 120.78 -55.04
N LEU A 437 39.14 120.31 -54.96
CA LEU A 437 40.33 121.15 -55.19
C LEU A 437 40.36 121.72 -56.62
N THR A 438 40.03 120.91 -57.61
CA THR A 438 39.96 121.32 -59.02
C THR A 438 38.84 122.34 -59.24
N ALA A 439 37.66 122.11 -58.66
CA ALA A 439 36.54 123.05 -58.70
C ALA A 439 36.92 124.41 -58.10
N GLN A 440 37.66 124.44 -56.98
CA GLN A 440 38.15 125.67 -56.37
C GLN A 440 39.18 126.40 -57.25
N ALA A 441 40.12 125.67 -57.86
CA ALA A 441 41.12 126.25 -58.75
C ALA A 441 40.49 126.89 -59.99
N ILE A 442 39.53 126.21 -60.63
CA ILE A 442 38.79 126.73 -61.78
C ILE A 442 37.86 127.88 -61.35
N GLY A 443 37.29 127.81 -60.15
CA GLY A 443 36.53 128.91 -59.56
C GLY A 443 37.37 130.18 -59.41
N ARG A 444 38.66 130.07 -59.05
CA ARG A 444 39.59 131.22 -59.05
C ARG A 444 39.85 131.75 -60.46
N VAL A 445 40.08 130.88 -61.44
CA VAL A 445 40.25 131.30 -62.86
C VAL A 445 39.04 132.09 -63.35
N LYS A 446 37.82 131.69 -62.98
CA LYS A 446 36.60 132.43 -63.28
C LYS A 446 36.63 133.85 -62.68
N LEU A 447 36.98 133.97 -61.38
CA LEU A 447 37.06 135.26 -60.69
C LEU A 447 38.17 136.16 -61.27
N ASP A 448 39.34 135.59 -61.57
CA ASP A 448 40.47 136.31 -62.17
C ASP A 448 40.11 136.80 -63.59
N SER A 449 39.40 135.99 -64.36
CA SER A 449 38.89 136.36 -65.69
C SER A 449 37.89 137.54 -65.61
N GLU A 450 36.99 137.52 -64.62
CA GLU A 450 36.07 138.64 -64.37
C GLU A 450 36.81 139.92 -63.97
N ALA A 451 37.91 139.82 -63.22
CA ALA A 451 38.77 140.95 -62.90
C ALA A 451 39.48 141.51 -64.14
N ILE A 452 39.98 140.63 -65.03
CA ILE A 452 40.62 141.05 -66.29
C ILE A 452 39.63 141.79 -67.19
N ILE A 453 38.38 141.33 -67.32
CA ILE A 453 37.35 142.03 -68.12
C ILE A 453 37.16 143.47 -67.61
N LYS A 454 37.07 143.68 -66.30
CA LYS A 454 36.95 145.03 -65.72
C LYS A 454 38.16 145.91 -66.07
N VAL A 455 39.37 145.35 -66.06
CA VAL A 455 40.58 146.08 -66.48
C VAL A 455 40.54 146.39 -67.97
N MET A 456 40.12 145.45 -68.81
CA MET A 456 39.97 145.65 -70.25
C MET A 456 38.96 146.75 -70.59
N ASP A 457 37.85 146.84 -69.84
CA ASP A 457 36.89 147.93 -69.98
C ASP A 457 37.52 149.30 -69.69
N VAL A 458 38.37 149.41 -68.66
CA VAL A 458 39.11 150.64 -68.35
C VAL A 458 40.08 150.98 -69.48
N ILE A 459 40.84 150.02 -70.01
CA ILE A 459 41.78 150.27 -71.11
C ILE A 459 41.04 150.67 -72.38
N ARG A 460 39.92 150.01 -72.71
CA ARG A 460 39.07 150.37 -73.85
C ARG A 460 38.57 151.80 -73.72
N ASN A 461 38.11 152.20 -72.54
CA ASN A 461 37.67 153.57 -72.25
C ASN A 461 38.82 154.58 -72.39
N ILE A 462 40.03 154.26 -71.90
CA ILE A 462 41.22 155.11 -72.06
C ILE A 462 41.59 155.24 -73.54
N ALA A 463 41.56 154.15 -74.30
CA ALA A 463 41.86 154.16 -75.73
C ALA A 463 40.82 154.99 -76.51
N GLU A 464 39.54 154.92 -76.13
CA GLU A 464 38.49 155.78 -76.69
C GLU A 464 38.70 157.26 -76.40
N GLN A 465 39.02 157.60 -75.15
CA GLN A 465 39.37 158.96 -74.76
C GLN A 465 40.61 159.46 -75.50
N THR A 466 41.63 158.61 -75.64
CA THR A 466 42.87 158.92 -76.37
C THR A 466 42.59 159.15 -77.85
N ASN A 467 41.73 158.35 -78.46
CA ASN A 467 41.30 158.51 -79.85
C ASN A 467 40.56 159.84 -80.06
N LEU A 468 39.68 160.22 -79.14
CA LEU A 468 38.98 161.51 -79.16
C LEU A 468 39.92 162.70 -78.95
N LEU A 469 40.87 162.59 -78.00
CA LEU A 469 41.90 163.61 -77.77
C LEU A 469 42.79 163.79 -79.00
N ALA A 470 43.22 162.69 -79.63
CA ALA A 470 44.02 162.69 -80.84
C ALA A 470 43.26 163.29 -82.02
N LEU A 471 41.97 162.99 -82.16
CA LEU A 471 41.10 163.60 -83.17
C LEU A 471 41.02 165.12 -83.00
N ASN A 472 40.81 165.59 -81.76
CA ASN A 472 40.77 167.02 -81.47
C ASN A 472 42.13 167.69 -81.76
N ALA A 473 43.23 167.03 -81.44
CA ALA A 473 44.58 167.51 -81.75
C ALA A 473 44.85 167.56 -83.27
N ALA A 474 44.41 166.56 -84.03
CA ALA A 474 44.54 166.53 -85.49
C ALA A 474 43.73 167.66 -86.15
N ILE A 475 42.52 167.94 -85.65
CA ILE A 475 41.68 169.07 -86.09
C ILE A 475 42.40 170.40 -85.84
N GLU A 476 42.96 170.61 -84.65
CA GLU A 476 43.64 171.86 -84.31
C GLU A 476 44.98 172.01 -85.07
N ALA A 477 45.70 170.91 -85.32
CA ALA A 477 46.90 170.90 -86.14
C ALA A 477 46.61 171.25 -87.61
N ALA A 478 45.49 170.76 -88.17
CA ALA A 478 45.02 171.17 -89.50
C ALA A 478 44.66 172.67 -89.55
N ARG A 479 44.12 173.21 -88.45
CA ARG A 479 43.76 174.63 -88.31
C ARG A 479 44.97 175.56 -88.27
N ALA A 480 46.12 175.09 -87.75
CA ALA A 480 47.38 175.84 -87.71
C ALA A 480 48.15 175.88 -89.05
N GLY A 481 47.64 175.22 -90.10
CA GLY A 481 48.23 175.26 -91.45
C GLY A 481 49.64 174.64 -91.52
N GLU A 482 50.56 175.26 -92.26
CA GLU A 482 51.92 174.74 -92.46
C GLU A 482 52.73 174.60 -91.15
N GLN A 483 52.45 175.42 -90.13
CA GLN A 483 53.11 175.31 -88.82
C GLN A 483 52.65 174.09 -88.00
N GLY A 484 51.47 173.53 -88.34
CA GLY A 484 50.86 172.39 -87.63
C GLY A 484 51.19 171.01 -88.22
N ARG A 485 51.89 170.93 -89.37
CA ARG A 485 52.14 169.66 -90.09
C ARG A 485 52.80 168.58 -89.24
N GLY A 486 53.80 168.95 -88.43
CA GLY A 486 54.47 167.99 -87.53
C GLY A 486 53.54 167.46 -86.44
N PHE A 487 52.67 168.32 -85.89
CA PHE A 487 51.68 167.93 -84.89
C PHE A 487 50.55 167.08 -85.47
N ALA A 488 50.12 167.33 -86.72
CA ALA A 488 49.08 166.54 -87.39
C ALA A 488 49.52 165.08 -87.58
N VAL A 489 50.78 164.85 -87.99
CA VAL A 489 51.33 163.49 -88.14
C VAL A 489 51.37 162.76 -86.79
N VAL A 490 51.77 163.42 -85.71
CA VAL A 490 51.77 162.83 -84.37
C VAL A 490 50.34 162.53 -83.91
N ALA A 491 49.39 163.43 -84.14
CA ALA A 491 47.99 163.23 -83.77
C ALA A 491 47.35 162.05 -84.53
N ASP A 492 47.61 161.89 -85.83
CA ASP A 492 47.14 160.74 -86.61
C ASP A 492 47.79 159.42 -86.16
N GLU A 493 49.08 159.44 -85.78
CA GLU A 493 49.77 158.27 -85.23
C GLU A 493 49.19 157.86 -83.86
N VAL A 494 48.91 158.82 -82.97
CA VAL A 494 48.24 158.57 -81.68
C VAL A 494 46.82 158.05 -81.90
N ARG A 495 46.09 158.56 -82.89
CA ARG A 495 44.74 158.08 -83.25
C ARG A 495 44.77 156.63 -83.74
N SER A 496 45.72 156.31 -84.62
CA SER A 496 45.97 154.95 -85.12
C SER A 496 46.32 153.99 -83.98
N LEU A 497 47.19 154.41 -83.06
CA LEU A 497 47.57 153.61 -81.89
C LEU A 497 46.39 153.38 -80.93
N ALA A 498 45.57 154.40 -80.71
CA ALA A 498 44.36 154.31 -79.90
C ALA A 498 43.33 153.34 -80.52
N SER A 499 43.11 153.41 -81.84
CA SER A 499 42.25 152.47 -82.57
C SER A 499 42.76 151.02 -82.51
N LYS A 500 44.07 150.80 -82.72
CA LYS A 500 44.71 149.48 -82.54
C LYS A 500 44.57 148.96 -81.11
N THR A 501 44.67 149.85 -80.11
CA THR A 501 44.48 149.49 -78.70
C THR A 501 43.03 149.05 -78.44
N GLN A 502 42.03 149.78 -78.95
CA GLN A 502 40.63 149.38 -78.85
C GLN A 502 40.36 148.02 -79.49
N GLN A 503 40.86 147.80 -80.71
CA GLN A 503 40.72 146.52 -81.39
C GLN A 503 41.35 145.38 -80.57
N SER A 504 42.58 145.57 -80.07
CA SER A 504 43.27 144.58 -79.25
C SER A 504 42.52 144.28 -77.94
N THR A 505 41.95 145.31 -77.29
CA THR A 505 41.13 145.11 -76.08
C THR A 505 39.84 144.34 -76.37
N ALA A 506 39.24 144.52 -77.54
CA ALA A 506 38.05 143.77 -77.94
C ALA A 506 38.39 142.29 -78.23
N GLU A 507 39.50 142.03 -78.91
CA GLU A 507 40.00 140.66 -79.17
C GLU A 507 40.38 139.94 -77.86
N ILE A 508 41.05 140.62 -76.92
CA ILE A 508 41.32 140.08 -75.59
C ILE A 508 40.01 139.85 -74.82
N GLY A 509 39.05 140.78 -74.92
CA GLY A 509 37.73 140.64 -74.29
C GLY A 509 36.99 139.38 -74.73
N ASP A 510 36.97 139.08 -76.04
CA ASP A 510 36.39 137.84 -76.56
C ASP A 510 37.12 136.59 -76.03
N MET A 511 38.46 136.61 -76.01
CA MET A 511 39.27 135.52 -75.47
C MET A 511 38.98 135.25 -73.98
N ILE A 512 38.87 136.31 -73.17
CA ILE A 512 38.52 136.18 -71.75
C ILE A 512 37.06 135.74 -71.57
N GLY A 513 36.13 136.18 -72.43
CA GLY A 513 34.73 135.71 -72.42
C GLY A 513 34.62 134.21 -72.71
N ARG A 514 35.41 133.70 -73.66
CA ARG A 514 35.54 132.26 -73.91
C ARG A 514 36.16 131.51 -72.73
N LEU A 515 37.19 132.07 -72.08
CA LEU A 515 37.77 131.51 -70.85
C LEU A 515 36.75 131.45 -69.71
N GLN A 516 35.95 132.49 -69.50
CA GLN A 516 34.92 132.52 -68.46
C GLN A 516 33.83 131.47 -68.71
N THR A 517 33.40 131.32 -69.96
CA THR A 517 32.42 130.29 -70.36
C THR A 517 33.00 128.88 -70.15
N GLY A 518 34.26 128.66 -70.54
CA GLY A 518 34.97 127.40 -70.30
C GLY A 518 35.14 127.08 -68.81
N ALA A 519 35.50 128.08 -68.00
CA ALA A 519 35.62 127.94 -66.55
C ALA A 519 34.26 127.63 -65.90
N SER A 520 33.19 128.32 -66.29
CA SER A 520 31.84 128.05 -65.78
C SER A 520 31.36 126.65 -66.17
N GLY A 521 31.58 126.22 -67.42
CA GLY A 521 31.24 124.88 -67.87
C GLY A 521 32.00 123.80 -67.10
N SER A 522 33.27 124.05 -66.80
CA SER A 522 34.11 123.14 -66.01
C SER A 522 33.66 123.05 -64.55
N VAL A 523 33.27 124.16 -63.91
CA VAL A 523 32.67 124.14 -62.56
C VAL A 523 31.37 123.32 -62.54
N SER A 524 30.50 123.49 -63.53
CA SER A 524 29.28 122.69 -63.64
C SER A 524 29.55 121.20 -63.91
N ALA A 525 30.62 120.86 -64.63
CA ALA A 525 31.05 119.47 -64.81
C ALA A 525 31.57 118.87 -63.49
N MET A 526 32.43 119.58 -62.76
CA MET A 526 32.96 119.16 -61.46
C MET A 526 31.83 118.93 -60.43
N GLN A 527 30.79 119.78 -60.42
CA GLN A 527 29.63 119.59 -59.54
C GLN A 527 28.87 118.28 -59.84
N ARG A 528 28.71 117.92 -61.12
CA ARG A 528 28.10 116.64 -61.53
C ARG A 528 28.99 115.45 -61.20
N GLU A 529 30.30 115.56 -61.40
CA GLU A 529 31.26 114.53 -60.99
C GLU A 529 31.22 114.29 -59.48
N ARG A 530 31.08 115.34 -58.67
CA ARG A 530 30.92 115.22 -57.21
C ARG A 530 29.66 114.42 -56.84
N GLU A 531 28.53 114.70 -57.51
CA GLU A 531 27.28 113.96 -57.29
C GLU A 531 27.41 112.48 -57.67
N HIS A 532 27.99 112.18 -58.85
CA HIS A 532 28.22 110.81 -59.30
C HIS A 532 29.21 110.04 -58.41
N THR A 533 30.26 110.70 -57.92
CA THR A 533 31.21 110.11 -56.96
C THR A 533 30.51 109.78 -55.65
N GLY A 534 29.65 110.68 -55.15
CA GLY A 534 28.84 110.43 -53.95
C GLY A 534 27.86 109.26 -54.10
N GLN A 535 27.20 109.14 -55.25
CA GLN A 535 26.33 107.97 -55.55
C GLN A 535 27.15 106.67 -55.58
N THR A 536 28.32 106.70 -56.22
CA THR A 536 29.21 105.54 -56.32
C THR A 536 29.74 105.11 -54.95
N LEU A 537 30.06 106.08 -54.08
CA LEU A 537 30.46 105.83 -52.69
C LEU A 537 29.35 105.12 -51.90
N ALA A 538 28.11 105.61 -52.00
CA ALA A 538 26.96 105.00 -51.33
C ALA A 538 26.73 103.55 -51.81
N SER A 539 26.83 103.28 -53.11
CA SER A 539 26.72 101.93 -53.65
C SER A 539 27.87 101.01 -53.20
N ALA A 540 29.09 101.54 -53.08
CA ALA A 540 30.23 100.77 -52.56
C ALA A 540 30.02 100.40 -51.08
N GLU A 541 29.55 101.34 -50.24
CA GLU A 541 29.23 101.06 -48.83
C GLU A 541 28.11 100.01 -48.68
N GLU A 542 27.08 100.07 -49.52
CA GLU A 542 26.01 99.07 -49.54
C GLU A 542 26.53 97.69 -49.93
N ALA A 543 27.39 97.61 -50.96
CA ALA A 543 28.04 96.36 -51.36
C ALA A 543 28.92 95.78 -50.22
N GLY A 544 29.63 96.62 -49.47
CA GLY A 544 30.40 96.21 -48.30
C GLY A 544 29.51 95.62 -47.20
N LYS A 545 28.36 96.24 -46.91
CA LYS A 545 27.37 95.69 -45.96
C LYS A 545 26.82 94.34 -46.42
N SER A 546 26.53 94.17 -47.70
CA SER A 546 26.08 92.89 -48.25
C SER A 546 27.15 91.79 -48.11
N LEU A 547 28.42 92.11 -48.35
CA LEU A 547 29.53 91.16 -48.17
C LEU A 547 29.69 90.74 -46.71
N LEU A 548 29.49 91.66 -45.76
CA LEU A 548 29.51 91.35 -44.33
C LEU A 548 28.34 90.42 -43.91
N LEU A 549 27.16 90.58 -44.51
CA LEU A 549 26.03 89.66 -44.28
C LEU A 549 26.29 88.28 -44.90
N ILE A 550 26.98 88.23 -46.04
CA ILE A 550 27.41 86.99 -46.68
C ILE A 550 28.40 86.24 -45.79
N THR A 551 29.46 86.89 -45.28
CA THR A 551 30.44 86.24 -44.38
C THR A 551 29.76 85.69 -43.13
N GLN A 552 28.84 86.45 -42.52
CA GLN A 552 28.08 85.96 -41.36
C GLN A 552 27.23 84.72 -41.69
N SER A 553 26.54 84.73 -42.83
CA SER A 553 25.71 83.59 -43.27
C SER A 553 26.55 82.36 -43.60
N VAL A 554 27.70 82.56 -44.23
CA VAL A 554 28.64 81.48 -44.58
C VAL A 554 29.26 80.87 -43.32
N SER A 555 29.59 81.68 -42.30
CA SER A 555 30.05 81.18 -41.01
C SER A 555 29.01 80.26 -40.35
N LEU A 556 27.73 80.63 -40.39
CA LEU A 556 26.65 79.78 -39.86
C LEU A 556 26.53 78.45 -40.64
N ILE A 557 26.72 78.48 -41.96
CA ILE A 557 26.73 77.26 -42.79
C ILE A 557 27.92 76.36 -42.42
N LYS A 558 29.10 76.93 -42.19
CA LYS A 558 30.29 76.19 -41.75
C LYS A 558 30.03 75.49 -40.42
N ASP A 559 29.52 76.22 -39.43
CA ASP A 559 29.23 75.69 -38.09
C ASP A 559 28.16 74.59 -38.13
N ALA A 560 27.09 74.80 -38.92
CA ALA A 560 26.04 73.79 -39.09
C ALA A 560 26.59 72.49 -39.70
N ASN A 561 27.48 72.58 -40.70
CA ASN A 561 28.09 71.39 -41.30
C ASN A 561 29.04 70.65 -40.35
N ILE A 562 29.76 71.36 -39.47
CA ILE A 562 30.57 70.71 -38.42
C ILE A 562 29.65 69.91 -37.49
N GLN A 563 28.50 70.46 -37.11
CA GLN A 563 27.52 69.74 -36.28
C GLN A 563 26.92 68.53 -37.02
N ILE A 564 26.60 68.65 -38.32
CA ILE A 564 26.11 67.54 -39.13
C ILE A 564 27.15 66.42 -39.22
N ALA A 565 28.42 66.74 -39.41
CA ALA A 565 29.50 65.75 -39.45
C ALA A 565 29.60 65.00 -38.10
N SER A 566 29.60 65.73 -36.98
CA SER A 566 29.64 65.11 -35.64
C SER A 566 28.40 64.26 -35.34
N ALA A 567 27.20 64.72 -35.69
CA ALA A 567 25.97 63.95 -35.55
C ALA A 567 25.99 62.68 -36.42
N SER A 568 26.58 62.77 -37.62
CA SER A 568 26.75 61.62 -38.51
C SER A 568 27.71 60.58 -37.92
N GLU A 569 28.81 61.00 -37.28
CA GLU A 569 29.70 60.07 -36.57
C GLU A 569 28.97 59.33 -35.43
N GLN A 570 28.15 60.04 -34.65
CA GLN A 570 27.32 59.42 -33.61
C GLN A 570 26.29 58.44 -34.21
N GLN A 571 25.61 58.82 -35.29
CA GLN A 571 24.70 57.92 -36.00
C GLN A 571 25.41 56.68 -36.54
N SER A 572 26.65 56.81 -37.03
CA SER A 572 27.43 55.67 -37.49
C SER A 572 27.75 54.70 -36.35
N ALA A 573 28.05 55.21 -35.15
CA ALA A 573 28.26 54.38 -33.97
C ALA A 573 26.99 53.59 -33.60
N VAL A 574 25.83 54.27 -33.61
CA VAL A 574 24.52 53.62 -33.34
C VAL A 574 24.19 52.57 -34.40
N ALA A 575 24.41 52.86 -35.69
CA ALA A 575 24.16 51.89 -36.76
C ALA A 575 25.03 50.63 -36.60
N ASN A 576 26.31 50.79 -36.22
CA ASN A 576 27.21 49.67 -35.95
C ASN A 576 26.76 48.85 -34.72
N GLU A 577 26.30 49.51 -33.67
CA GLU A 577 25.76 48.85 -32.47
C GLU A 577 24.50 48.04 -32.79
N VAL A 578 23.57 48.62 -33.56
CA VAL A 578 22.36 47.91 -34.00
C VAL A 578 22.73 46.69 -34.85
N ASN A 579 23.70 46.81 -35.76
CA ASN A 579 24.15 45.68 -36.58
C ASN A 579 24.77 44.55 -35.72
N ALA A 580 25.55 44.91 -34.68
CA ALA A 580 26.09 43.94 -33.72
C ALA A 580 24.99 43.24 -32.89
N ASN A 581 23.97 44.00 -32.47
CA ASN A 581 22.81 43.46 -31.77
C ASN A 581 22.02 42.48 -32.67
N VAL A 582 21.81 42.82 -33.95
CA VAL A 582 21.18 41.94 -34.93
C VAL A 582 21.97 40.65 -35.13
N ALA A 583 23.31 40.74 -35.18
CA ALA A 583 24.16 39.54 -35.26
C ALA A 583 24.00 38.64 -34.02
N THR A 584 23.86 39.23 -32.84
CA THR A 584 23.62 38.50 -31.58
C THR A 584 22.24 37.84 -31.56
N ILE A 585 21.19 38.53 -32.04
CA ILE A 585 19.84 37.96 -32.16
C ILE A 585 19.85 36.74 -33.09
N ARG A 586 20.59 36.80 -34.19
CA ARG A 586 20.74 35.67 -35.11
C ARG A 586 21.44 34.47 -34.47
N ASP A 587 22.52 34.68 -33.72
CA ASP A 587 23.18 33.58 -32.97
C ASP A 587 22.23 32.96 -31.93
N LEU A 588 21.47 33.81 -31.22
CA LEU A 588 20.46 33.34 -30.27
C LEU A 588 19.38 32.51 -30.96
N ALA A 589 18.91 32.94 -32.14
CA ALA A 589 17.94 32.17 -32.92
C ALA A 589 18.49 30.80 -33.32
N ASP A 590 19.75 30.72 -33.78
CA ASP A 590 20.41 29.45 -34.11
C ASP A 590 20.56 28.54 -32.87
N ARG A 591 20.77 29.10 -31.67
CA ARG A 591 20.76 28.35 -30.40
C ARG A 591 19.37 27.81 -30.05
N ILE A 592 18.33 28.62 -30.23
CA ILE A 592 16.94 28.19 -29.97
C ILE A 592 16.54 27.07 -30.94
N VAL A 593 16.97 27.12 -32.21
CA VAL A 593 16.74 26.03 -33.17
C VAL A 593 17.33 24.71 -32.65
N ARG A 594 18.56 24.72 -32.12
CA ARG A 594 19.17 23.52 -31.52
C ARG A 594 18.38 23.01 -30.32
N HIS A 595 17.98 23.90 -29.41
CA HIS A 595 17.15 23.51 -28.26
C HIS A 595 15.76 22.99 -28.68
N GLY A 596 15.17 23.53 -29.75
CA GLY A 596 13.93 23.01 -30.32
C GLY A 596 14.06 21.56 -30.79
N GLN A 597 15.20 21.21 -31.39
CA GLN A 597 15.51 19.82 -31.79
C GLN A 597 15.69 18.90 -30.58
N GLU A 598 16.32 19.36 -29.50
CA GLU A 598 16.46 18.59 -28.25
C GLU A 598 15.09 18.36 -27.57
N VAL A 599 14.22 19.37 -27.59
CA VAL A 599 12.84 19.28 -27.10
C VAL A 599 12.03 18.28 -27.93
N ASP A 600 12.17 18.31 -29.25
CA ASP A 600 11.51 17.37 -30.17
C ASP A 600 11.91 15.91 -29.88
N GLN A 601 13.21 15.65 -29.73
CA GLN A 601 13.74 14.34 -29.33
C GLN A 601 13.22 13.90 -27.95
N SER A 602 13.17 14.80 -26.99
CA SER A 602 12.69 14.53 -25.63
C SER A 602 11.19 14.21 -25.64
N SER A 603 10.39 14.95 -26.41
CA SER A 603 8.97 14.65 -26.62
C SER A 603 8.78 13.27 -27.23
N HIS A 604 9.54 12.92 -28.28
CA HIS A 604 9.52 11.58 -28.85
C HIS A 604 9.79 10.49 -27.80
N HIS A 605 10.81 10.68 -26.96
CA HIS A 605 11.14 9.73 -25.90
C HIS A 605 10.03 9.62 -24.84
N LEU A 606 9.44 10.74 -24.40
CA LEU A 606 8.30 10.73 -23.48
C LEU A 606 7.09 10.01 -24.06
N ARG A 607 6.86 10.14 -25.37
CA ARG A 607 5.77 9.46 -26.08
C ARG A 607 5.98 7.95 -26.11
N GLU A 608 7.22 7.51 -26.34
CA GLU A 608 7.59 6.09 -26.25
C GLU A 608 7.37 5.55 -24.83
N LEU A 609 7.82 6.28 -23.80
CA LEU A 609 7.64 5.90 -22.40
C LEU A 609 6.14 5.83 -22.02
N ALA A 610 5.34 6.82 -22.43
CA ALA A 610 3.90 6.81 -22.25
C ALA A 610 3.24 5.59 -22.92
N THR A 611 3.68 5.25 -24.14
CA THR A 611 3.19 4.07 -24.86
C THR A 611 3.56 2.78 -24.13
N GLN A 612 4.79 2.68 -23.63
CA GLN A 612 5.24 1.53 -22.83
C GLN A 612 4.46 1.40 -21.51
N MET A 613 4.24 2.52 -20.80
CA MET A 613 3.41 2.54 -19.59
C MET A 613 1.98 2.07 -19.87
N ASN A 614 1.38 2.53 -20.98
CA ASN A 614 0.05 2.11 -21.37
C ASN A 614 -0.01 0.63 -21.77
N GLN A 615 1.03 0.11 -22.44
CA GLN A 615 1.15 -1.33 -22.74
C GLN A 615 1.29 -2.19 -21.47
N LEU A 616 2.13 -1.76 -20.52
CA LEU A 616 2.29 -2.43 -19.22
C LEU A 616 0.98 -2.42 -18.43
N ALA A 617 0.27 -1.29 -18.42
CA ALA A 617 -1.04 -1.18 -17.79
C ALA A 617 -2.09 -2.04 -18.50
N GLY A 618 -2.03 -2.13 -19.83
CA GLY A 618 -2.93 -2.96 -20.64
C GLY A 618 -2.76 -4.46 -20.43
N HIS A 619 -1.68 -4.91 -19.78
CA HIS A 619 -1.55 -6.29 -19.31
C HIS A 619 -2.56 -6.61 -18.19
N PHE A 620 -2.96 -5.60 -17.40
CA PHE A 620 -3.96 -5.74 -16.37
C PHE A 620 -5.35 -5.48 -16.96
N ARG A 621 -6.26 -6.43 -16.73
CA ARG A 621 -7.66 -6.33 -17.10
C ARG A 621 -8.44 -5.83 -15.88
N VAL A 622 -8.98 -4.62 -15.97
CA VAL A 622 -9.61 -3.87 -14.86
C VAL A 622 -11.06 -3.50 -15.17
#